data_AF-A0A2V0PHQ1-F1
#
_entry.id   AF-A0A2V0PHQ1-F1
#
_cell.length_a   1.000
_cell.length_b   1.000
_cell.length_c   1.000
_cell.angle_alpha   90.00
_cell.angle_beta   90.00
_cell.angle_gamma   90.00
#
_symmetry.space_group_name_H-M   'P 1'
#
loop_
_entity.id
_entity.type
_entity.pdbx_description
1 polymer ?
#
loop_
_entity_poly.entity_id
_entity_poly.type
_entity_poly.pdbx_seq_one_letter_code
_entity_poly.pdbx_strand_id
1 'polypeptide(L)'
;MRAPQRLLPGLQCWAARRAGSLHTPEGGPSTSTAALGVLEAVRGVATASASPAAPQQQPAAAASPPAPAASAARFDLDQHARRLREQLEGPRLLVQQQQLLQQQQRQQQQQEQEGPWGTLLAGRAAPAQGGPGSLEQQQRQQQQQSRRRRLDVSAIPMLRVPSKRDAPAPPPPAGDPRAPSVDWREIVERARRTQERVGGAQMLTDTFSRKHTYLRISLTERCNLRCTYCMPADGVQLTAGERLLTAGEVQRLASLFVSAGVDKIRLTGGEPTVRPDLADICSRLSALPGLRTLALTSNGIALKRQLPQLKAAGLSALNISLDTLRPDRFEALTRRGGHARVLAAVEEALRLGYDPVKVNVVVMRGVNDDEVNDFVELTRDAPINVRFIEYMPFDGNVWSDSKMVPYRELLASIGAAHPGALAREDDPAGEVAKNFRLRGHRGTVSFVTSMTHAFCGDCNRLRLLADGSLKVCLFGANEVSLRDAMRAGASDEELALVISAAVDRKRAAHAGMFELAATANRPMITIGG
;
A
#
# COMPACT_ATOMS: atom_id res chain seq x y z
N MET A 1 -16.18 50.32 24.32
CA MET A 1 -15.36 51.31 23.59
C MET A 1 -14.17 50.58 23.00
N ARG A 2 -13.79 50.63 21.72
CA ARG A 2 -14.33 51.32 20.52
C ARG A 2 -14.66 50.29 19.41
N ALA A 3 -15.43 50.68 18.41
CA ALA A 3 -15.60 49.97 17.13
C ALA A 3 -15.24 50.95 15.97
N PRO A 4 -15.54 50.66 14.68
CA PRO A 4 -14.75 49.79 13.81
C PRO A 4 -14.30 50.52 12.50
N GLN A 5 -13.52 49.86 11.63
CA GLN A 5 -13.29 50.36 10.25
C GLN A 5 -13.41 49.24 9.18
N ARG A 6 -14.49 49.33 8.39
CA ARG A 6 -14.70 49.06 6.93
C ARG A 6 -13.86 47.94 6.26
N LEU A 7 -14.45 46.87 5.68
CA LEU A 7 -15.24 46.78 4.42
C LEU A 7 -14.50 47.43 3.22
N LEU A 8 -14.29 46.89 2.01
CA LEU A 8 -14.75 45.78 1.14
C LEU A 8 -13.94 45.98 -0.20
N PRO A 9 -14.20 45.39 -1.40
CA PRO A 9 -14.95 44.18 -1.81
C PRO A 9 -14.12 43.20 -2.70
N GLY A 10 -14.71 42.14 -3.27
CA GLY A 10 -14.06 41.42 -4.39
C GLY A 10 -14.48 39.99 -4.78
N LEU A 11 -15.73 39.54 -4.59
CA LEU A 11 -16.16 38.20 -5.04
C LEU A 11 -17.61 38.21 -5.56
N GLN A 12 -17.78 38.10 -6.89
CA GLN A 12 -19.05 37.69 -7.53
C GLN A 12 -18.80 37.11 -8.94
N CYS A 13 -19.71 36.22 -9.34
CA CYS A 13 -19.95 35.61 -10.67
C CYS A 13 -19.34 34.23 -10.99
N TRP A 14 -19.99 33.16 -10.52
CA TRP A 14 -20.70 32.22 -11.42
C TRP A 14 -21.59 31.23 -10.64
N ALA A 15 -22.91 31.32 -10.79
CA ALA A 15 -23.92 30.22 -10.71
C ALA A 15 -25.34 30.79 -10.50
N ALA A 16 -26.01 31.18 -11.58
CA ALA A 16 -27.44 31.48 -11.55
C ALA A 16 -28.12 31.02 -12.85
N ARG A 17 -28.63 29.78 -12.87
CA ARG A 17 -29.71 29.34 -13.78
C ARG A 17 -30.26 27.95 -13.40
N ARG A 18 -31.23 27.93 -12.49
CA ARG A 18 -32.50 27.15 -12.52
C ARG A 18 -33.07 27.06 -11.10
N ALA A 19 -34.09 27.86 -10.84
CA ALA A 19 -35.02 27.67 -9.73
C ALA A 19 -36.45 27.94 -10.23
N GLY A 20 -37.33 27.00 -9.91
CA GLY A 20 -38.78 26.98 -10.15
C GLY A 20 -39.26 25.62 -9.63
N SER A 21 -40.27 25.50 -8.78
CA SER A 21 -41.30 26.46 -8.36
C SER A 21 -41.61 26.37 -6.87
N LEU A 22 -41.97 27.52 -6.30
CA LEU A 22 -42.80 27.80 -5.12
C LEU A 22 -43.56 26.60 -4.48
N HIS A 23 -43.51 26.49 -3.14
CA HIS A 23 -44.70 26.63 -2.27
C HIS A 23 -44.33 26.72 -0.76
N THR A 24 -44.94 27.69 -0.08
CA THR A 24 -45.15 27.84 1.38
C THR A 24 -46.58 28.39 1.55
N PRO A 25 -47.32 28.14 2.65
CA PRO A 25 -47.15 28.92 3.89
C PRO A 25 -47.49 28.18 5.22
N GLU A 26 -47.22 28.88 6.34
CA GLU A 26 -47.86 28.80 7.69
C GLU A 26 -47.83 27.46 8.49
N GLY A 27 -47.72 27.44 9.82
CA GLY A 27 -47.58 28.50 10.85
C GLY A 27 -47.20 27.91 12.23
N GLY A 28 -46.89 28.75 13.24
CA GLY A 28 -46.60 28.34 14.64
C GLY A 28 -47.86 28.34 15.53
N PRO A 29 -47.78 28.49 16.88
CA PRO A 29 -46.59 28.72 17.74
C PRO A 29 -46.63 27.95 19.11
N SER A 30 -45.89 28.45 20.13
CA SER A 30 -46.00 28.18 21.60
C SER A 30 -45.33 26.88 22.14
N THR A 31 -44.75 26.78 23.36
CA THR A 31 -44.45 27.76 24.45
C THR A 31 -43.45 27.18 25.49
N SER A 32 -42.75 28.06 26.24
CA SER A 32 -42.43 27.95 27.70
C SER A 32 -41.49 26.84 28.25
N THR A 33 -40.67 27.00 29.31
CA THR A 33 -39.95 28.17 29.92
C THR A 33 -38.76 27.70 30.79
N ALA A 34 -37.82 28.61 31.04
CA ALA A 34 -37.01 28.85 32.27
C ALA A 34 -36.40 27.70 33.13
N ALA A 35 -35.10 27.84 33.42
CA ALA A 35 -34.55 27.86 34.80
C ALA A 35 -33.20 28.63 34.83
N LEU A 36 -32.84 29.19 35.98
CA LEU A 36 -31.77 30.20 36.16
C LEU A 36 -30.90 29.90 37.39
N GLY A 37 -29.58 30.17 37.31
CA GLY A 37 -28.68 30.43 38.46
C GLY A 37 -27.86 29.24 39.03
N VAL A 38 -26.83 29.45 39.88
CA VAL A 38 -26.19 30.71 40.38
C VAL A 38 -24.91 30.40 41.21
N LEU A 39 -23.93 31.34 41.33
CA LEU A 39 -22.74 31.41 42.26
C LEU A 39 -21.58 30.38 42.11
N GLU A 40 -20.30 30.78 41.94
CA GLU A 40 -19.26 31.26 42.91
C GLU A 40 -18.70 30.17 43.87
N ALA A 41 -17.46 30.17 44.39
CA ALA A 41 -16.13 30.75 44.13
C ALA A 41 -15.25 30.43 45.36
N VAL A 42 -13.98 29.99 45.23
CA VAL A 42 -13.00 29.97 46.36
C VAL A 42 -11.57 30.24 45.86
N ARG A 43 -10.82 31.07 46.62
CA ARG A 43 -9.37 31.33 46.53
C ARG A 43 -8.65 30.87 47.82
N GLY A 44 -7.37 30.52 47.72
CA GLY A 44 -6.40 30.41 48.83
C GLY A 44 -5.14 29.66 48.34
N VAL A 45 -3.91 30.17 48.25
CA VAL A 45 -3.04 31.06 49.06
C VAL A 45 -2.26 30.33 50.17
N ALA A 46 -0.90 30.43 50.07
CA ALA A 46 0.21 30.08 51.00
C ALA A 46 1.32 29.28 50.25
N THR A 47 2.62 29.24 50.58
CA THR A 47 3.64 30.12 51.22
C THR A 47 5.01 29.56 50.78
N ALA A 48 6.05 30.26 50.30
CA ALA A 48 6.77 31.49 50.67
C ALA A 48 8.16 31.21 51.31
N SER A 49 9.25 31.63 50.63
CA SER A 49 10.61 31.95 51.15
C SER A 49 11.48 32.51 49.98
N ALA A 50 11.80 33.81 49.89
CA ALA A 50 12.87 34.56 50.60
C ALA A 50 14.30 34.02 50.28
N SER A 51 15.03 34.55 49.28
CA SER A 51 15.95 35.74 49.33
C SER A 51 17.39 35.42 49.81
N PRO A 52 18.45 36.20 49.49
CA PRO A 52 18.70 37.12 48.35
C PRO A 52 20.13 36.96 47.72
N ALA A 53 20.46 37.75 46.66
CA ALA A 53 21.73 38.53 46.50
C ALA A 53 22.31 38.64 45.05
N ALA A 54 22.52 39.90 44.63
CA ALA A 54 23.57 40.45 43.76
C ALA A 54 23.68 40.05 42.25
N PRO A 55 24.20 40.96 41.38
CA PRO A 55 23.95 40.89 39.94
C PRO A 55 25.15 40.45 39.10
N GLN A 56 24.88 39.79 37.97
CA GLN A 56 25.81 39.71 36.83
C GLN A 56 25.08 40.06 35.53
N GLN A 57 25.76 40.87 34.71
CA GLN A 57 25.25 41.36 33.44
C GLN A 57 25.22 40.22 32.39
N GLN A 58 24.12 40.11 31.65
CA GLN A 58 24.07 39.34 30.40
C GLN A 58 23.84 40.31 29.22
N PRO A 59 24.51 40.12 28.07
CA PRO A 59 24.37 40.99 26.92
C PRO A 59 23.02 40.84 26.24
N ALA A 60 22.57 41.91 25.57
CA ALA A 60 21.27 41.97 24.92
C ALA A 60 21.10 40.89 23.84
N ALA A 61 20.06 40.06 23.98
CA ALA A 61 19.62 39.17 22.91
C ALA A 61 18.99 40.00 21.79
N ALA A 62 19.60 39.97 20.60
CA ALA A 62 19.01 40.55 19.41
C ALA A 62 17.72 39.82 19.05
N ALA A 63 16.60 40.54 19.02
CA ALA A 63 15.32 39.98 18.61
C ALA A 63 15.32 39.69 17.11
N SER A 64 15.33 38.42 16.73
CA SER A 64 15.09 38.01 15.34
C SER A 64 13.69 38.44 14.90
N PRO A 65 13.51 39.01 13.69
CA PRO A 65 12.20 39.40 13.20
C PRO A 65 11.29 38.17 12.99
N PRO A 66 9.96 38.32 13.12
CA PRO A 66 9.04 37.21 12.90
C PRO A 66 9.13 36.72 11.46
N ALA A 67 9.20 35.40 11.27
CA ALA A 67 9.24 34.78 9.96
C ALA A 67 7.99 35.19 9.13
N PRO A 68 8.14 35.47 7.83
CA PRO A 68 7.02 35.86 6.99
C PRO A 68 6.01 34.71 6.94
N ALA A 69 4.73 35.04 7.12
CA ALA A 69 3.64 34.09 6.98
C ALA A 69 3.62 33.55 5.55
N ALA A 70 4.17 32.35 5.35
CA ALA A 70 4.13 31.67 4.07
C ALA A 70 2.65 31.43 3.71
N SER A 71 2.16 32.17 2.71
CA SER A 71 0.90 31.88 2.06
C SER A 71 1.00 30.45 1.52
N ALA A 72 0.32 29.51 2.18
CA ALA A 72 0.29 28.12 1.77
C ALA A 72 -0.50 28.01 0.45
N ALA A 73 0.22 28.18 -0.66
CA ALA A 73 -0.30 27.87 -1.98
C ALA A 73 -0.87 26.45 -1.95
N ARG A 74 -2.15 26.29 -2.30
CA ARG A 74 -2.81 24.99 -2.26
C ARG A 74 -2.09 24.06 -3.23
N PHE A 75 -1.41 23.06 -2.69
CA PHE A 75 -0.78 22.02 -3.48
C PHE A 75 -1.84 21.05 -4.00
N ASP A 76 -2.37 21.36 -5.18
CA ASP A 76 -3.32 20.54 -5.93
C ASP A 76 -2.53 19.47 -6.71
N LEU A 77 -2.53 18.24 -6.19
CA LEU A 77 -1.83 17.10 -6.80
C LEU A 77 -2.40 16.80 -8.19
N ASP A 78 -3.70 17.01 -8.38
CA ASP A 78 -4.43 16.67 -9.58
C ASP A 78 -4.14 17.69 -10.70
N GLN A 79 -3.96 18.97 -10.37
CA GLN A 79 -3.45 20.03 -11.25
C GLN A 79 -1.92 19.94 -11.46
N HIS A 80 -1.16 19.45 -10.49
CA HIS A 80 0.27 19.17 -10.66
C HIS A 80 0.47 18.00 -11.63
N ALA A 81 -0.25 16.89 -11.45
CA ALA A 81 -0.24 15.75 -12.37
C ALA A 81 -0.80 16.09 -13.77
N ARG A 82 -1.82 16.97 -13.88
CA ARG A 82 -2.26 17.51 -15.17
C ARG A 82 -1.15 18.29 -15.88
N ARG A 83 -0.52 19.25 -15.20
CA ARG A 83 0.59 20.05 -15.76
C ARG A 83 1.81 19.20 -16.13
N LEU A 84 2.15 18.18 -15.33
CA LEU A 84 3.21 17.23 -15.66
C LEU A 84 2.88 16.42 -16.92
N ARG A 85 1.64 15.93 -17.07
CA ARG A 85 1.22 15.26 -18.32
C ARG A 85 1.36 16.20 -19.52
N GLU A 86 0.84 17.41 -19.44
CA GLU A 86 0.95 18.42 -20.51
C GLU A 86 2.41 18.74 -20.87
N GLN A 87 3.32 18.77 -19.89
CA GLN A 87 4.76 19.00 -20.10
C GLN A 87 5.53 17.78 -20.64
N LEU A 88 5.09 16.55 -20.31
CA LEU A 88 5.77 15.30 -20.68
C LEU A 88 5.17 14.63 -21.94
N GLU A 89 3.96 14.99 -22.36
CA GLU A 89 3.32 14.50 -23.59
C GLU A 89 4.04 14.98 -24.86
N GLY A 90 4.50 16.24 -24.90
CA GLY A 90 5.28 16.77 -26.04
C GLY A 90 6.53 15.94 -26.36
N PRO A 91 7.45 15.73 -25.39
CA PRO A 91 8.60 14.84 -25.55
C PRO A 91 8.23 13.39 -25.89
N ARG A 92 7.17 12.83 -25.27
CA ARG A 92 6.70 11.46 -25.57
C ARG A 92 6.22 11.31 -27.01
N LEU A 93 5.45 12.27 -27.53
CA LEU A 93 4.98 12.29 -28.92
C LEU A 93 6.14 12.41 -29.92
N LEU A 94 7.14 13.26 -29.61
CA LEU A 94 8.36 13.38 -30.41
C LEU A 94 9.14 12.06 -30.48
N VAL A 95 9.36 11.39 -29.34
CA VAL A 95 10.04 10.08 -29.29
C VAL A 95 9.25 9.02 -30.06
N GLN A 96 7.93 8.97 -29.91
CA GLN A 96 7.07 8.00 -30.61
C GLN A 96 7.05 8.25 -32.13
N GLN A 97 7.01 9.51 -32.57
CA GLN A 97 7.13 9.89 -33.98
C GLN A 97 8.51 9.55 -34.55
N GLN A 98 9.59 9.75 -33.78
CA GLN A 98 10.94 9.40 -34.19
C GLN A 98 11.13 7.87 -34.30
N GLN A 99 10.52 7.08 -33.40
CA GLN A 99 10.50 5.61 -33.50
C GLN A 99 9.71 5.12 -34.73
N LEU A 100 8.57 5.73 -35.04
CA LEU A 100 7.80 5.46 -36.26
C LEU A 100 8.61 5.78 -37.53
N LEU A 101 9.28 6.93 -37.58
CA LEU A 101 10.16 7.30 -38.70
C LEU A 101 11.30 6.30 -38.88
N GLN A 102 11.97 5.89 -37.80
CA GLN A 102 13.00 4.83 -37.87
C GLN A 102 12.43 3.48 -38.32
N GLN A 103 11.19 3.15 -37.97
CA GLN A 103 10.54 1.91 -38.39
C GLN A 103 10.18 1.94 -39.89
N GLN A 104 9.70 3.07 -40.39
CA GLN A 104 9.49 3.30 -41.82
C GLN A 104 10.80 3.26 -42.60
N GLN A 105 11.86 3.91 -42.12
CA GLN A 105 13.19 3.84 -42.74
C GLN A 105 13.74 2.42 -42.82
N ARG A 106 13.57 1.60 -41.77
CA ARG A 106 13.96 0.18 -41.80
C ARG A 106 13.15 -0.64 -42.80
N GLN A 107 11.84 -0.40 -42.90
CA GLN A 107 10.99 -1.06 -43.90
C GLN A 107 11.35 -0.64 -45.33
N GLN A 108 11.68 0.64 -45.54
CA GLN A 108 12.11 1.17 -46.83
C GLN A 108 13.48 0.59 -47.25
N GLN A 109 14.44 0.50 -46.33
CA GLN A 109 15.73 -0.17 -46.58
C GLN A 109 15.57 -1.67 -46.87
N GLN A 110 14.62 -2.36 -46.22
CA GLN A 110 14.29 -3.75 -46.59
C GLN A 110 13.70 -3.84 -48.01
N GLN A 111 12.76 -2.96 -48.36
CA GLN A 111 12.18 -2.93 -49.72
C GLN A 111 13.20 -2.53 -50.80
N GLU A 112 14.18 -1.69 -50.49
CA GLU A 112 15.28 -1.34 -51.39
C GLU A 112 16.27 -2.51 -51.59
N GLN A 113 16.51 -3.33 -50.56
CA GLN A 113 17.30 -4.56 -50.67
C GLN A 113 16.56 -5.69 -51.40
N GLU A 114 15.24 -5.77 -51.27
CA GLU A 114 14.38 -6.74 -51.97
C GLU A 114 13.90 -6.25 -53.35
N GLY A 115 14.22 -5.02 -53.74
CA GLY A 115 13.82 -4.40 -54.99
C GLY A 115 14.64 -4.85 -56.21
N PRO A 116 14.21 -4.50 -57.45
CA PRO A 116 14.79 -5.02 -58.71
C PRO A 116 16.29 -4.75 -58.94
N TRP A 117 16.89 -3.86 -58.15
CA TRP A 117 18.30 -3.47 -58.23
C TRP A 117 19.18 -4.12 -57.16
N GLY A 118 18.61 -4.70 -56.09
CA GLY A 118 19.38 -5.36 -55.01
C GLY A 118 20.17 -6.58 -55.50
N THR A 119 19.67 -7.26 -56.53
CA THR A 119 20.30 -8.40 -57.18
C THR A 119 21.55 -8.07 -58.01
N LEU A 120 21.80 -6.79 -58.34
CA LEU A 120 22.95 -6.39 -59.17
C LEU A 120 24.26 -6.24 -58.39
N LEU A 121 24.22 -6.12 -57.06
CA LEU A 121 25.43 -6.00 -56.22
C LEU A 121 25.90 -7.35 -55.62
N ALA A 122 25.11 -8.42 -55.73
CA ALA A 122 25.48 -9.76 -55.28
C ALA A 122 26.37 -10.55 -56.27
N GLY A 123 26.72 -9.95 -57.41
CA GLY A 123 27.44 -10.59 -58.51
C GLY A 123 28.95 -10.81 -58.29
N ARG A 124 29.37 -11.40 -57.16
CA ARG A 124 30.77 -11.85 -56.94
C ARG A 124 30.96 -12.87 -55.79
N ALA A 125 30.28 -14.01 -55.87
CA ALA A 125 30.64 -15.21 -55.10
C ALA A 125 30.39 -16.49 -55.92
N ALA A 126 31.35 -17.43 -55.90
CA ALA A 126 31.31 -18.69 -56.63
C ALA A 126 30.45 -19.75 -55.89
N PRO A 127 29.96 -20.81 -56.57
CA PRO A 127 28.87 -21.63 -56.03
C PRO A 127 29.34 -22.73 -55.07
N ALA A 128 28.56 -22.96 -54.02
CA ALA A 128 28.57 -24.19 -53.22
C ALA A 128 27.25 -24.96 -53.47
N GLN A 129 27.33 -26.28 -53.56
CA GLN A 129 26.24 -27.14 -54.03
C GLN A 129 25.24 -27.48 -52.92
N GLY A 130 23.93 -27.41 -53.23
CA GLY A 130 22.85 -27.85 -52.34
C GLY A 130 21.48 -27.60 -52.98
N GLY A 131 20.74 -28.66 -53.29
CA GLY A 131 19.48 -28.57 -54.06
C GLY A 131 18.29 -27.99 -53.29
N PRO A 132 17.33 -27.33 -53.96
CA PRO A 132 16.13 -26.78 -53.31
C PRO A 132 15.05 -27.86 -53.15
N GLY A 133 14.53 -28.05 -51.93
CA GLY A 133 13.46 -29.06 -51.74
C GLY A 133 12.80 -29.22 -50.37
N SER A 134 13.26 -28.59 -49.29
CA SER A 134 12.75 -28.90 -47.92
C SER A 134 12.03 -27.76 -47.18
N LEU A 135 12.34 -26.49 -47.46
CA LEU A 135 11.82 -25.36 -46.67
C LEU A 135 10.38 -24.94 -47.03
N GLU A 136 10.01 -24.93 -48.32
CA GLU A 136 8.64 -24.57 -48.74
C GLU A 136 7.58 -25.60 -48.29
N GLN A 137 7.93 -26.89 -48.23
CA GLN A 137 7.00 -27.92 -47.75
C GLN A 137 6.76 -27.81 -46.23
N GLN A 138 7.79 -27.50 -45.44
CA GLN A 138 7.64 -27.27 -43.99
C GLN A 138 6.79 -26.04 -43.67
N GLN A 139 6.98 -24.92 -44.39
CA GLN A 139 6.18 -23.71 -44.18
C GLN A 139 4.70 -23.90 -44.58
N ARG A 140 4.41 -24.65 -45.65
CA ARG A 140 3.04 -24.95 -46.07
C ARG A 140 2.30 -25.86 -45.08
N GLN A 141 2.98 -26.80 -44.40
CA GLN A 141 2.38 -27.58 -43.31
C GLN A 141 2.04 -26.74 -42.08
N GLN A 142 2.91 -25.82 -41.64
CA GLN A 142 2.63 -24.93 -40.50
C GLN A 142 1.47 -23.95 -40.76
N GLN A 143 1.32 -23.45 -42.00
CA GLN A 143 0.19 -22.58 -42.36
C GLN A 143 -1.16 -23.34 -42.48
N GLN A 144 -1.16 -24.64 -42.76
CA GLN A 144 -2.40 -25.43 -42.76
C GLN A 144 -2.88 -25.80 -41.36
N GLN A 145 -1.96 -26.08 -40.41
CA GLN A 145 -2.32 -26.38 -39.02
C GLN A 145 -2.91 -25.16 -38.29
N SER A 146 -2.44 -23.94 -38.60
CA SER A 146 -2.90 -22.69 -37.98
C SER A 146 -4.27 -22.18 -38.46
N ARG A 147 -4.82 -22.72 -39.56
CA ARG A 147 -6.17 -22.35 -40.06
C ARG A 147 -7.32 -23.19 -39.51
N ARG A 148 -7.08 -24.28 -38.79
CA ARG A 148 -8.12 -25.14 -38.16
C ARG A 148 -8.23 -24.94 -36.65
N ARG A 149 -8.64 -23.74 -36.21
CA ARG A 149 -9.15 -23.47 -34.84
C ARG A 149 -9.86 -22.10 -34.73
N ARG A 150 -10.84 -21.84 -35.60
CA ARG A 150 -11.94 -20.93 -35.24
C ARG A 150 -13.02 -21.79 -34.58
N LEU A 151 -13.28 -21.56 -33.29
CA LEU A 151 -14.42 -22.15 -32.60
C LEU A 151 -15.68 -21.44 -33.09
N ASP A 152 -16.60 -22.20 -33.67
CA ASP A 152 -17.96 -21.72 -33.94
C ASP A 152 -18.72 -21.65 -32.60
N VAL A 153 -19.13 -20.45 -32.23
CA VAL A 153 -19.77 -20.18 -30.93
C VAL A 153 -21.30 -20.32 -31.02
N SER A 154 -21.89 -20.60 -32.19
CA SER A 154 -23.34 -20.77 -32.34
C SER A 154 -23.88 -22.14 -31.91
N ALA A 155 -23.01 -23.10 -31.55
CA ALA A 155 -23.38 -24.49 -31.28
C ALA A 155 -23.31 -24.90 -29.79
N ILE A 156 -23.26 -23.95 -28.84
CA ILE A 156 -23.30 -24.27 -27.40
C ILE A 156 -24.78 -24.40 -26.95
N PRO A 157 -25.26 -25.58 -26.51
CA PRO A 157 -26.63 -25.72 -26.04
C PRO A 157 -26.83 -24.92 -24.75
N MET A 158 -27.91 -24.14 -24.68
CA MET A 158 -28.25 -23.37 -23.47
C MET A 158 -28.55 -24.30 -22.30
N LEU A 159 -27.60 -24.39 -21.37
CA LEU A 159 -27.78 -25.05 -20.07
C LEU A 159 -28.87 -24.33 -19.28
N ARG A 160 -30.06 -24.96 -19.20
CA ARG A 160 -31.13 -24.56 -18.29
C ARG A 160 -30.59 -24.52 -16.86
N VAL A 161 -30.63 -23.34 -16.25
CA VAL A 161 -30.38 -23.17 -14.81
C VAL A 161 -31.53 -23.82 -14.03
N PRO A 162 -31.28 -24.80 -13.13
CA PRO A 162 -32.33 -25.38 -12.29
C PRO A 162 -32.93 -24.35 -11.33
N SER A 163 -34.24 -24.44 -11.09
CA SER A 163 -34.91 -23.52 -10.16
C SER A 163 -34.55 -23.81 -8.69
N LYS A 164 -34.58 -22.78 -7.86
CA LYS A 164 -33.83 -22.67 -6.60
C LYS A 164 -34.48 -23.37 -5.37
N ARG A 165 -35.22 -24.48 -5.53
CA ARG A 165 -36.12 -24.98 -4.46
C ARG A 165 -35.84 -26.35 -3.83
N ASP A 166 -35.06 -27.24 -4.43
CA ASP A 166 -34.90 -28.62 -3.91
C ASP A 166 -33.45 -29.04 -3.64
N ALA A 167 -32.55 -28.09 -3.36
CA ALA A 167 -31.17 -28.40 -2.96
C ALA A 167 -31.09 -28.67 -1.44
N PRO A 168 -30.49 -29.80 -0.99
CA PRO A 168 -30.30 -30.06 0.44
C PRO A 168 -29.37 -29.02 1.07
N ALA A 169 -29.56 -28.78 2.37
CA ALA A 169 -28.86 -27.72 3.10
C ALA A 169 -27.33 -27.85 2.98
N PRO A 170 -26.59 -26.77 2.67
CA PRO A 170 -25.14 -26.84 2.54
C PRO A 170 -24.50 -27.16 3.91
N PRO A 171 -23.44 -27.99 3.95
CA PRO A 171 -22.71 -28.24 5.18
C PRO A 171 -22.07 -26.95 5.72
N PRO A 172 -21.80 -26.87 7.04
CA PRO A 172 -21.27 -25.66 7.67
C PRO A 172 -19.91 -25.25 7.08
N PRO A 173 -19.63 -23.93 6.98
CA PRO A 173 -18.43 -23.43 6.31
C PRO A 173 -17.15 -23.74 7.11
N ALA A 174 -16.43 -24.75 6.63
CA ALA A 174 -15.04 -24.99 6.99
C ALA A 174 -14.19 -23.78 6.56
N GLY A 175 -13.40 -23.24 7.49
CA GLY A 175 -12.18 -22.54 7.10
C GLY A 175 -11.21 -23.56 6.47
N ASP A 176 -10.27 -23.10 5.65
CA ASP A 176 -9.36 -23.99 4.93
C ASP A 176 -8.63 -24.98 5.88
N PRO A 177 -8.91 -26.29 5.80
CA PRO A 177 -8.28 -27.27 6.68
C PRO A 177 -6.81 -27.60 6.33
N ARG A 178 -6.24 -26.98 5.29
CA ARG A 178 -4.98 -27.42 4.66
C ARG A 178 -3.79 -26.47 4.84
N ALA A 179 -3.98 -25.30 5.46
CA ALA A 179 -2.84 -24.56 5.97
C ALA A 179 -2.20 -25.38 7.11
N PRO A 180 -0.86 -25.62 7.12
CA PRO A 180 -0.19 -26.28 8.23
C PRO A 180 -0.17 -25.37 9.45
N SER A 181 -1.29 -25.30 10.16
CA SER A 181 -1.40 -24.61 11.44
C SER A 181 -0.64 -25.40 12.49
N VAL A 182 0.38 -24.79 13.09
CA VAL A 182 1.08 -25.37 14.23
C VAL A 182 0.09 -25.42 15.40
N ASP A 183 -0.13 -26.57 16.03
CA ASP A 183 -1.00 -26.63 17.20
C ASP A 183 -0.33 -25.91 18.38
N TRP A 184 -0.97 -24.84 18.84
CA TRP A 184 -0.52 -24.06 19.98
C TRP A 184 -0.59 -24.88 21.27
N ARG A 185 -1.49 -25.87 21.37
CA ARG A 185 -1.62 -26.75 22.54
C ARG A 185 -0.36 -27.58 22.75
N GLU A 186 0.21 -28.14 21.68
CA GLU A 186 1.46 -28.90 21.76
C GLU A 186 2.62 -28.03 22.25
N ILE A 187 2.67 -26.75 21.85
CA ILE A 187 3.68 -25.80 22.32
C ILE A 187 3.50 -25.54 23.82
N VAL A 188 2.27 -25.23 24.25
CA VAL A 188 1.95 -24.94 25.66
C VAL A 188 2.20 -26.17 26.54
N GLU A 189 1.74 -27.36 26.13
CA GLU A 189 1.97 -28.61 26.90
C GLU A 189 3.42 -29.09 26.87
N ARG A 190 4.20 -28.74 25.84
CA ARG A 190 5.66 -28.93 25.89
C ARG A 190 6.27 -27.98 26.93
N ALA A 191 5.97 -26.68 26.85
CA ALA A 191 6.54 -25.67 27.75
C ALA A 191 6.18 -25.90 29.23
N ARG A 192 4.94 -26.33 29.51
CA ARG A 192 4.49 -26.76 30.85
C ARG A 192 5.35 -27.92 31.37
N ARG A 193 5.64 -28.93 30.54
CA ARG A 193 6.49 -30.09 30.91
C ARG A 193 7.97 -29.74 31.09
N THR A 194 8.50 -28.80 30.30
CA THR A 194 9.91 -28.34 30.39
C THR A 194 10.12 -27.20 31.39
N GLN A 195 9.05 -26.69 32.02
CA GLN A 195 9.03 -25.47 32.83
C GLN A 195 9.65 -24.25 32.11
N GLU A 196 9.53 -24.24 30.78
CA GLU A 196 10.11 -23.21 29.92
C GLU A 196 9.39 -21.87 30.12
N ARG A 197 10.17 -20.80 30.22
CA ARG A 197 9.66 -19.43 30.36
C ARG A 197 10.33 -18.55 29.33
N VAL A 198 9.53 -17.72 28.66
CA VAL A 198 9.99 -16.71 27.72
C VAL A 198 9.38 -15.38 28.14
N GLY A 199 10.19 -14.31 28.11
CA GLY A 199 9.75 -12.97 28.48
C GLY A 199 10.57 -11.86 27.82
N GLY A 200 10.00 -10.66 27.77
CA GLY A 200 10.64 -9.48 27.18
C GLY A 200 11.15 -9.74 25.75
N ALA A 201 12.35 -9.23 25.46
CA ALA A 201 12.95 -9.30 24.13
C ALA A 201 13.22 -10.73 23.60
N GLN A 202 13.27 -11.75 24.46
CA GLN A 202 13.47 -13.14 24.04
C GLN A 202 12.30 -13.62 23.17
N MET A 203 11.06 -13.23 23.51
CA MET A 203 9.83 -13.59 22.77
C MET A 203 9.86 -13.19 21.29
N LEU A 204 10.67 -12.18 20.95
CA LEU A 204 10.73 -11.54 19.63
C LEU A 204 12.12 -11.59 18.99
N THR A 205 13.03 -12.42 19.52
CA THR A 205 14.35 -12.65 18.94
C THR A 205 14.36 -14.05 18.33
N ASP A 206 14.74 -14.18 17.05
CA ASP A 206 14.80 -15.49 16.40
C ASP A 206 16.18 -16.15 16.50
N THR A 207 16.26 -17.37 15.97
CA THR A 207 17.47 -18.21 15.87
C THR A 207 18.61 -17.58 15.04
N PHE A 208 18.36 -16.45 14.35
CA PHE A 208 19.36 -15.65 13.62
C PHE A 208 19.70 -14.34 14.36
N SER A 209 19.30 -14.22 15.63
CA SER A 209 19.46 -13.02 16.47
C SER A 209 18.75 -11.76 15.95
N ARG A 210 17.77 -11.89 15.05
CA ARG A 210 16.99 -10.76 14.54
C ARG A 210 15.92 -10.38 15.54
N LYS A 211 15.93 -9.12 16.00
CA LYS A 211 14.92 -8.56 16.91
C LYS A 211 13.72 -8.04 16.13
N HIS A 212 12.51 -8.49 16.48
CA HIS A 212 11.30 -8.20 15.74
C HIS A 212 10.55 -6.99 16.32
N THR A 213 11.00 -5.79 16.00
CA THR A 213 10.41 -4.54 16.53
C THR A 213 9.18 -4.03 15.76
N TYR A 214 8.80 -4.69 14.65
CA TYR A 214 7.75 -4.20 13.74
C TYR A 214 6.63 -5.22 13.50
N LEU A 215 5.47 -4.97 14.11
CA LEU A 215 4.25 -5.75 13.91
C LEU A 215 3.35 -5.12 12.81
N ARG A 216 2.86 -5.95 11.90
CA ARG A 216 1.71 -5.63 11.03
C ARG A 216 0.46 -6.33 11.55
N ILE A 217 -0.66 -5.61 11.67
CA ILE A 217 -1.94 -6.16 12.11
C ILE A 217 -2.97 -5.98 10.99
N SER A 218 -3.41 -7.08 10.40
CA SER A 218 -4.55 -7.12 9.48
C SER A 218 -5.84 -7.05 10.30
N LEU A 219 -6.66 -6.01 10.09
CA LEU A 219 -7.86 -5.75 10.90
C LEU A 219 -9.14 -6.33 10.30
N THR A 220 -9.13 -6.70 9.02
CA THR A 220 -10.27 -7.23 8.28
C THR A 220 -9.78 -7.86 6.98
N GLU A 221 -10.52 -8.78 6.41
CA GLU A 221 -10.27 -9.32 5.06
C GLU A 221 -11.13 -8.62 3.99
N ARG A 222 -12.04 -7.73 4.39
CA ARG A 222 -12.90 -6.98 3.47
C ARG A 222 -12.11 -5.86 2.80
N CYS A 223 -12.32 -5.70 1.49
CA CYS A 223 -11.81 -4.58 0.71
C CYS A 223 -12.92 -3.98 -0.16
N ASN A 224 -12.87 -2.67 -0.40
CA ASN A 224 -13.76 -1.94 -1.31
C ASN A 224 -13.22 -1.91 -2.77
N LEU A 225 -11.95 -2.26 -3.00
CA LEU A 225 -11.35 -2.51 -4.31
C LEU A 225 -11.25 -4.01 -4.63
N ARG A 226 -10.87 -4.33 -5.87
CA ARG A 226 -10.76 -5.70 -6.41
C ARG A 226 -9.48 -5.85 -7.26
N CYS A 227 -8.34 -5.35 -6.75
CA CYS A 227 -7.11 -5.24 -7.52
C CYS A 227 -6.64 -6.57 -8.11
N THR A 228 -6.31 -6.59 -9.40
CA THR A 228 -5.96 -7.79 -10.19
C THR A 228 -4.77 -8.58 -9.61
N TYR A 229 -3.81 -7.89 -8.99
CA TYR A 229 -2.63 -8.49 -8.37
C TYR A 229 -2.86 -8.96 -6.91
N CYS A 230 -4.03 -8.71 -6.32
CA CYS A 230 -4.29 -8.86 -4.88
C CYS A 230 -5.49 -9.77 -4.56
N MET A 231 -6.57 -9.66 -5.34
CA MET A 231 -7.74 -10.52 -5.24
C MET A 231 -7.97 -11.23 -6.58
N PRO A 232 -8.17 -12.56 -6.59
CA PRO A 232 -8.51 -13.33 -7.79
C PRO A 232 -9.75 -12.82 -8.53
N ALA A 233 -9.94 -13.28 -9.77
CA ALA A 233 -11.12 -12.93 -10.56
C ALA A 233 -12.42 -13.29 -9.82
N ASP A 234 -12.50 -14.52 -9.33
CA ASP A 234 -13.64 -15.14 -8.62
C ASP A 234 -13.78 -14.69 -7.16
N GLY A 235 -12.86 -13.85 -6.67
CA GLY A 235 -12.82 -13.38 -5.29
C GLY A 235 -12.08 -14.32 -4.33
N VAL A 236 -12.39 -14.19 -3.05
CA VAL A 236 -11.89 -15.06 -1.97
C VAL A 236 -13.04 -15.36 -1.00
N GLN A 237 -13.02 -16.54 -0.39
CA GLN A 237 -13.87 -16.81 0.78
C GLN A 237 -13.36 -16.00 1.95
N LEU A 238 -14.26 -15.29 2.65
CA LEU A 238 -13.92 -14.42 3.76
C LEU A 238 -14.28 -15.08 5.09
N THR A 239 -13.41 -14.94 6.07
CA THR A 239 -13.62 -15.34 7.46
C THR A 239 -14.86 -14.64 8.03
N ALA A 240 -15.75 -15.42 8.65
CA ALA A 240 -16.96 -14.92 9.30
C ALA A 240 -16.62 -13.89 10.40
N GLY A 241 -17.46 -12.86 10.58
CA GLY A 241 -17.14 -11.72 11.45
C GLY A 241 -16.79 -12.09 12.88
N GLU A 242 -17.50 -13.06 13.46
CA GLU A 242 -17.26 -13.60 14.82
C GLU A 242 -15.90 -14.31 14.96
N ARG A 243 -15.33 -14.81 13.86
CA ARG A 243 -13.99 -15.42 13.81
C ARG A 243 -12.88 -14.39 13.63
N LEU A 244 -13.18 -13.12 13.37
CA LEU A 244 -12.17 -12.05 13.33
C LEU A 244 -11.81 -11.56 14.74
N LEU A 245 -10.63 -10.93 14.89
CA LEU A 245 -10.22 -10.28 16.12
C LEU A 245 -11.05 -9.02 16.42
N THR A 246 -11.68 -8.99 17.59
CA THR A 246 -12.34 -7.80 18.17
C THR A 246 -11.31 -6.72 18.55
N ALA A 247 -11.75 -5.49 18.78
CA ALA A 247 -10.84 -4.39 19.19
C ALA A 247 -10.08 -4.69 20.50
N GLY A 248 -10.74 -5.34 21.48
CA GLY A 248 -10.11 -5.76 22.73
C GLY A 248 -9.08 -6.87 22.55
N GLU A 249 -9.36 -7.85 21.68
CA GLU A 249 -8.40 -8.90 21.32
C GLU A 249 -7.18 -8.35 20.56
N VAL A 250 -7.39 -7.40 19.63
CA VAL A 250 -6.30 -6.67 18.98
C VAL A 250 -5.45 -5.92 20.01
N GLN A 251 -6.08 -5.25 20.98
CA GLN A 251 -5.39 -4.53 22.05
C GLN A 251 -4.56 -5.48 22.93
N ARG A 252 -5.14 -6.60 23.42
CA ARG A 252 -4.42 -7.58 24.27
C ARG A 252 -3.21 -8.18 23.56
N LEU A 253 -3.38 -8.65 22.32
CA LEU A 253 -2.27 -9.21 21.56
C LEU A 253 -1.20 -8.14 21.28
N ALA A 254 -1.60 -6.93 20.89
CA ALA A 254 -0.65 -5.83 20.66
C ALA A 254 0.12 -5.43 21.93
N SER A 255 -0.50 -5.42 23.11
CA SER A 255 0.21 -5.14 24.36
C SER A 255 1.30 -6.16 24.68
N LEU A 256 1.12 -7.45 24.33
CA LEU A 256 2.18 -8.46 24.48
C LEU A 256 3.37 -8.15 23.57
N PHE A 257 3.10 -7.91 22.28
CA PHE A 257 4.14 -7.55 21.32
C PHE A 257 4.89 -6.27 21.70
N VAL A 258 4.19 -5.22 22.14
CA VAL A 258 4.81 -3.95 22.52
C VAL A 258 5.66 -4.11 23.78
N SER A 259 5.14 -4.80 24.81
CA SER A 259 5.88 -5.06 26.06
C SER A 259 7.14 -5.91 25.85
N ALA A 260 7.17 -6.73 24.80
CA ALA A 260 8.34 -7.51 24.39
C ALA A 260 9.31 -6.76 23.46
N GLY A 261 9.00 -5.53 23.02
CA GLY A 261 9.91 -4.69 22.24
C GLY A 261 9.44 -4.28 20.84
N VAL A 262 8.18 -4.51 20.45
CA VAL A 262 7.59 -3.87 19.27
C VAL A 262 7.39 -2.38 19.53
N ASP A 263 8.15 -1.54 18.83
CA ASP A 263 7.99 -0.08 18.88
C ASP A 263 7.20 0.49 17.69
N LYS A 264 6.86 -0.35 16.71
CA LYS A 264 6.12 0.02 15.50
C LYS A 264 5.00 -0.96 15.17
N ILE A 265 3.77 -0.44 15.11
CA ILE A 265 2.59 -1.16 14.63
C ILE A 265 2.14 -0.55 13.31
N ARG A 266 1.83 -1.40 12.32
CA ARG A 266 1.12 -0.99 11.10
C ARG A 266 -0.21 -1.71 10.98
N LEU A 267 -1.28 -0.93 10.98
CA LEU A 267 -2.63 -1.36 10.69
C LEU A 267 -2.82 -1.52 9.17
N THR A 268 -3.51 -2.58 8.80
CA THR A 268 -3.76 -3.00 7.42
C THR A 268 -5.01 -3.89 7.40
N GLY A 269 -5.29 -4.60 6.31
CA GLY A 269 -6.43 -5.49 6.15
C GLY A 269 -6.50 -5.99 4.71
N GLY A 270 -7.72 -6.23 4.23
CA GLY A 270 -8.05 -5.91 2.85
C GLY A 270 -8.01 -4.39 2.66
N GLU A 271 -8.96 -3.66 3.26
CA GLU A 271 -8.91 -2.21 3.42
C GLU A 271 -9.32 -1.82 4.84
N PRO A 272 -8.42 -1.34 5.72
CA PRO A 272 -8.77 -1.07 7.12
C PRO A 272 -9.83 0.02 7.28
N THR A 273 -9.93 1.00 6.36
CA THR A 273 -10.93 2.08 6.47
C THR A 273 -12.39 1.64 6.27
N VAL A 274 -12.65 0.35 5.93
CA VAL A 274 -14.00 -0.23 5.95
C VAL A 274 -14.41 -0.77 7.33
N ARG A 275 -13.49 -0.84 8.29
CA ARG A 275 -13.74 -1.33 9.65
C ARG A 275 -14.30 -0.19 10.53
N PRO A 276 -15.53 -0.27 11.07
CA PRO A 276 -16.17 0.85 11.77
C PRO A 276 -15.45 1.30 13.04
N ASP A 277 -14.84 0.37 13.77
CA ASP A 277 -14.11 0.57 15.02
C ASP A 277 -12.63 0.97 14.83
N LEU A 278 -12.20 1.31 13.61
CA LEU A 278 -10.79 1.65 13.31
C LEU A 278 -10.23 2.77 14.21
N ALA A 279 -11.02 3.82 14.48
CA ALA A 279 -10.56 4.94 15.31
C ALA A 279 -10.41 4.56 16.80
N ASP A 280 -11.28 3.68 17.32
CA ASP A 280 -11.16 3.13 18.68
C ASP A 280 -9.93 2.23 18.79
N ILE A 281 -9.69 1.37 17.79
CA ILE A 281 -8.45 0.56 17.71
C ILE A 281 -7.21 1.45 17.68
N CYS A 282 -7.18 2.51 16.87
CA CYS A 282 -6.07 3.44 16.86
C CYS A 282 -5.83 4.04 18.26
N SER A 283 -6.88 4.54 18.91
CA SER A 283 -6.79 5.16 20.24
C SER A 283 -6.31 4.19 21.33
N ARG A 284 -6.73 2.92 21.28
CA ARG A 284 -6.28 1.85 22.18
C ARG A 284 -4.80 1.53 21.99
N LEU A 285 -4.36 1.45 20.73
CA LEU A 285 -3.00 1.08 20.40
C LEU A 285 -2.01 2.23 20.65
N SER A 286 -2.39 3.48 20.35
CA SER A 286 -1.56 4.66 20.62
C SER A 286 -1.31 4.89 22.11
N ALA A 287 -2.15 4.34 22.99
CA ALA A 287 -2.00 4.40 24.44
C ALA A 287 -1.06 3.32 25.01
N LEU A 288 -0.55 2.38 24.21
CA LEU A 288 0.32 1.30 24.68
C LEU A 288 1.72 1.84 25.04
N PRO A 289 2.18 1.68 26.30
CA PRO A 289 3.51 2.13 26.70
C PRO A 289 4.61 1.43 25.90
N GLY A 290 5.49 2.21 25.26
CA GLY A 290 6.58 1.72 24.40
C GLY A 290 6.30 1.75 22.90
N LEU A 291 5.03 1.90 22.46
CA LEU A 291 4.73 2.08 21.05
C LEU A 291 5.15 3.48 20.58
N ARG A 292 6.10 3.56 19.64
CA ARG A 292 6.60 4.82 19.08
C ARG A 292 5.93 5.24 17.78
N THR A 293 5.41 4.29 17.01
CA THR A 293 4.81 4.57 15.69
C THR A 293 3.61 3.69 15.44
N LEU A 294 2.44 4.33 15.32
CA LEU A 294 1.24 3.72 14.77
C LEU A 294 1.05 4.20 13.32
N ALA A 295 1.07 3.25 12.38
CA ALA A 295 0.98 3.52 10.96
C ALA A 295 -0.23 2.81 10.32
N LEU A 296 -0.71 3.31 9.17
CA LEU A 296 -1.80 2.71 8.40
C LEU A 296 -1.34 2.46 6.96
N THR A 297 -1.72 1.31 6.38
CA THR A 297 -1.76 1.11 4.92
C THR A 297 -3.22 1.15 4.46
N SER A 298 -3.53 1.94 3.43
CA SER A 298 -4.88 2.04 2.87
C SER A 298 -4.80 2.31 1.36
N ASN A 299 -5.83 1.92 0.62
CA ASN A 299 -6.04 2.33 -0.78
C ASN A 299 -6.58 3.76 -0.94
N GLY A 300 -6.82 4.49 0.16
CA GLY A 300 -7.18 5.91 0.14
C GLY A 300 -8.64 6.26 -0.14
N ILE A 301 -9.44 5.35 -0.74
CA ILE A 301 -10.80 5.64 -1.26
C ILE A 301 -11.75 6.26 -0.21
N ALA A 302 -11.72 5.72 1.01
CA ALA A 302 -12.52 6.21 2.14
C ALA A 302 -11.70 7.03 3.16
N LEU A 303 -10.38 7.08 2.99
CA LEU A 303 -9.42 7.59 3.96
C LEU A 303 -9.59 9.08 4.26
N LYS A 304 -9.77 9.93 3.23
CA LYS A 304 -9.79 11.41 3.36
C LYS A 304 -10.63 11.92 4.54
N ARG A 305 -11.84 11.38 4.72
CA ARG A 305 -12.78 11.82 5.77
C ARG A 305 -12.43 11.31 7.17
N GLN A 306 -11.66 10.23 7.26
CA GLN A 306 -11.24 9.62 8.53
C GLN A 306 -9.93 10.22 9.05
N LEU A 307 -9.08 10.78 8.18
CA LEU A 307 -7.76 11.32 8.54
C LEU A 307 -7.75 12.25 9.78
N PRO A 308 -8.64 13.25 9.95
CA PRO A 308 -8.61 14.10 11.14
C PRO A 308 -8.84 13.31 12.44
N GLN A 309 -9.79 12.37 12.44
CA GLN A 309 -10.09 11.52 13.59
C GLN A 309 -8.97 10.51 13.87
N LEU A 310 -8.39 9.91 12.81
CA LEU A 310 -7.28 8.98 12.94
C LEU A 310 -6.03 9.67 13.51
N LYS A 311 -5.74 10.91 13.08
CA LYS A 311 -4.62 11.69 13.65
C LYS A 311 -4.86 12.02 15.13
N ALA A 312 -6.08 12.39 15.50
CA ALA A 312 -6.45 12.60 16.90
C ALA A 312 -6.33 11.31 17.74
N ALA A 313 -6.60 10.16 17.14
CA ALA A 313 -6.40 8.82 17.73
C ALA A 313 -4.95 8.30 17.63
N GLY A 314 -3.95 9.19 17.51
CA GLY A 314 -2.53 8.85 17.58
C GLY A 314 -1.91 8.22 16.33
N LEU A 315 -2.62 8.15 15.20
CA LEU A 315 -2.04 7.67 13.94
C LEU A 315 -1.03 8.71 13.39
N SER A 316 0.24 8.32 13.24
CA SER A 316 1.31 9.24 12.85
C SER A 316 1.81 9.08 11.41
N ALA A 317 1.79 7.86 10.85
CA ALA A 317 2.37 7.58 9.53
C ALA A 317 1.40 6.87 8.56
N LEU A 318 1.52 7.17 7.26
CA LEU A 318 0.60 6.67 6.23
C LEU A 318 1.34 6.02 5.07
N ASN A 319 0.82 4.88 4.60
CA ASN A 319 1.07 4.37 3.25
C ASN A 319 -0.24 4.35 2.48
N ILE A 320 -0.27 5.02 1.35
CA ILE A 320 -1.41 5.05 0.43
C ILE A 320 -1.02 4.25 -0.82
N SER A 321 -1.76 3.21 -1.14
CA SER A 321 -1.54 2.42 -2.36
C SER A 321 -2.18 3.12 -3.56
N LEU A 322 -1.36 3.48 -4.55
CA LEU A 322 -1.80 4.15 -5.78
C LEU A 322 -0.88 3.69 -6.92
N ASP A 323 -1.31 2.69 -7.68
CA ASP A 323 -0.46 2.05 -8.68
C ASP A 323 -0.38 2.81 -10.02
N THR A 324 -1.09 3.93 -10.18
CA THR A 324 -1.14 4.72 -11.41
C THR A 324 -1.66 6.14 -11.14
N LEU A 325 -1.25 7.11 -11.95
CA LEU A 325 -1.74 8.49 -11.98
C LEU A 325 -2.81 8.72 -13.07
N ARG A 326 -3.20 7.66 -13.80
CA ARG A 326 -4.19 7.65 -14.88
C ARG A 326 -5.53 7.03 -14.40
N PRO A 327 -6.65 7.77 -14.45
CA PRO A 327 -7.94 7.30 -13.94
C PRO A 327 -8.50 6.02 -14.60
N ASP A 328 -8.32 5.87 -15.91
CA ASP A 328 -8.74 4.71 -16.71
C ASP A 328 -7.95 3.45 -16.30
N ARG A 329 -6.63 3.59 -16.18
CA ARG A 329 -5.73 2.53 -15.72
C ARG A 329 -5.99 2.15 -14.27
N PHE A 330 -6.37 3.11 -13.41
CA PHE A 330 -6.77 2.84 -12.03
C PHE A 330 -8.00 1.93 -11.98
N GLU A 331 -9.01 2.20 -12.81
CA GLU A 331 -10.22 1.38 -12.86
C GLU A 331 -9.93 -0.01 -13.45
N ALA A 332 -9.09 -0.11 -14.47
CA ALA A 332 -8.63 -1.39 -15.02
C ALA A 332 -7.87 -2.25 -13.98
N LEU A 333 -6.95 -1.64 -13.23
CA LEU A 333 -6.15 -2.32 -12.20
C LEU A 333 -6.98 -2.75 -10.98
N THR A 334 -7.86 -1.87 -10.49
CA THR A 334 -8.58 -2.05 -9.22
C THR A 334 -10.00 -2.63 -9.40
N ARG A 335 -10.46 -2.75 -10.65
CA ARG A 335 -11.83 -3.12 -11.08
C ARG A 335 -12.92 -2.22 -10.46
N ARG A 336 -12.58 -0.98 -10.09
CA ARG A 336 -13.46 0.05 -9.50
C ARG A 336 -12.95 1.46 -9.81
N GLY A 337 -13.83 2.40 -10.09
CA GLY A 337 -13.49 3.83 -10.07
C GLY A 337 -13.11 4.35 -8.67
N GLY A 338 -12.51 5.54 -8.63
CA GLY A 338 -12.21 6.25 -7.37
C GLY A 338 -10.85 6.94 -7.27
N HIS A 339 -10.02 6.87 -8.31
CA HIS A 339 -8.71 7.52 -8.44
C HIS A 339 -8.62 8.92 -7.79
N ALA A 340 -9.51 9.84 -8.15
CA ALA A 340 -9.53 11.21 -7.61
C ALA A 340 -9.72 11.27 -6.07
N ARG A 341 -10.38 10.28 -5.46
CA ARG A 341 -10.54 10.18 -4.00
C ARG A 341 -9.24 9.78 -3.31
N VAL A 342 -8.41 8.98 -4.00
CA VAL A 342 -7.09 8.55 -3.51
C VAL A 342 -6.12 9.74 -3.53
N LEU A 343 -6.03 10.47 -4.66
CA LEU A 343 -5.25 11.70 -4.75
C LEU A 343 -5.69 12.74 -3.70
N ALA A 344 -7.00 12.97 -3.58
CA ALA A 344 -7.54 13.88 -2.57
C ALA A 344 -7.29 13.43 -1.11
N ALA A 345 -6.98 12.14 -0.87
CA ALA A 345 -6.55 11.63 0.43
C ALA A 345 -5.04 11.83 0.66
N VAL A 346 -4.20 11.74 -0.38
CA VAL A 346 -2.77 12.12 -0.33
C VAL A 346 -2.63 13.61 -0.01
N GLU A 347 -3.38 14.47 -0.71
CA GLU A 347 -3.44 15.92 -0.43
C GLU A 347 -3.83 16.22 1.01
N GLU A 348 -4.89 15.59 1.50
CA GLU A 348 -5.40 15.82 2.86
C GLU A 348 -4.42 15.32 3.92
N ALA A 349 -3.73 14.20 3.68
CA ALA A 349 -2.68 13.70 4.55
C ALA A 349 -1.51 14.69 4.68
N LEU A 350 -1.05 15.26 3.56
CA LEU A 350 -0.03 16.30 3.54
C LEU A 350 -0.52 17.59 4.23
N ARG A 351 -1.75 18.03 3.94
CA ARG A 351 -2.38 19.22 4.54
C ARG A 351 -2.53 19.11 6.05
N LEU A 352 -2.82 17.92 6.56
CA LEU A 352 -2.88 17.62 8.00
C LEU A 352 -1.50 17.43 8.64
N GLY A 353 -0.42 17.45 7.86
CA GLY A 353 0.95 17.25 8.35
C GLY A 353 1.18 15.83 8.88
N TYR A 354 0.73 14.81 8.17
CA TYR A 354 1.24 13.45 8.38
C TYR A 354 2.68 13.38 7.86
N ASP A 355 3.55 12.71 8.61
CA ASP A 355 4.94 12.52 8.23
C ASP A 355 5.44 11.15 8.73
N PRO A 356 5.88 10.23 7.84
CA PRO A 356 5.87 10.33 6.38
C PRO A 356 4.50 10.01 5.75
N VAL A 357 4.20 10.69 4.64
CA VAL A 357 3.20 10.23 3.65
C VAL A 357 3.93 9.41 2.59
N LYS A 358 3.68 8.10 2.57
CA LYS A 358 4.27 7.16 1.61
C LYS A 358 3.24 6.78 0.55
N VAL A 359 3.61 6.85 -0.73
CA VAL A 359 2.79 6.34 -1.84
C VAL A 359 3.41 5.04 -2.32
N ASN A 360 2.69 3.92 -2.22
CA ASN A 360 3.16 2.62 -2.69
C ASN A 360 2.66 2.36 -4.12
N VAL A 361 3.56 1.94 -5.01
CA VAL A 361 3.29 1.64 -6.43
C VAL A 361 3.83 0.25 -6.75
N VAL A 362 2.99 -0.72 -7.06
CA VAL A 362 3.42 -2.03 -7.58
C VAL A 362 3.66 -1.89 -9.08
N VAL A 363 4.91 -2.01 -9.53
CA VAL A 363 5.27 -1.78 -10.93
C VAL A 363 5.20 -3.09 -11.73
N MET A 364 4.44 -3.06 -12.82
CA MET A 364 4.15 -4.17 -13.71
C MET A 364 4.41 -3.77 -15.16
N ARG A 365 5.18 -4.60 -15.87
CA ARG A 365 5.62 -4.37 -17.25
C ARG A 365 4.46 -4.36 -18.23
N GLY A 366 4.41 -3.37 -19.12
CA GLY A 366 3.31 -3.17 -20.06
C GLY A 366 1.99 -2.78 -19.41
N VAL A 367 2.01 -2.33 -18.15
CA VAL A 367 0.80 -1.95 -17.40
C VAL A 367 0.93 -0.54 -16.84
N ASN A 368 1.95 -0.26 -16.02
CA ASN A 368 2.19 1.05 -15.38
C ASN A 368 3.67 1.45 -15.31
N ASP A 369 4.57 0.67 -15.92
CA ASP A 369 6.00 0.92 -16.00
C ASP A 369 6.35 2.18 -16.81
N ASP A 370 5.46 2.65 -17.69
CA ASP A 370 5.61 3.93 -18.38
C ASP A 370 5.41 5.15 -17.47
N GLU A 371 4.74 5.01 -16.31
CA GLU A 371 4.45 6.11 -15.37
C GLU A 371 5.54 6.33 -14.31
N VAL A 372 6.62 5.55 -14.30
CA VAL A 372 7.65 5.60 -13.24
C VAL A 372 8.23 7.01 -13.06
N ASN A 373 8.52 7.71 -14.15
CA ASN A 373 9.03 9.08 -14.09
C ASN A 373 7.92 10.10 -13.76
N ASP A 374 6.66 9.86 -14.17
CA ASP A 374 5.52 10.70 -13.78
C ASP A 374 5.32 10.65 -12.24
N PHE A 375 5.57 9.49 -11.62
CA PHE A 375 5.59 9.29 -10.17
C PHE A 375 6.81 9.90 -9.47
N VAL A 376 7.98 9.89 -10.11
CA VAL A 376 9.18 10.59 -9.60
C VAL A 376 8.91 12.09 -9.51
N GLU A 377 8.32 12.67 -10.55
CA GLU A 377 7.98 14.09 -10.60
C GLU A 377 7.02 14.53 -9.48
N LEU A 378 6.13 13.64 -9.01
CA LEU A 378 5.26 13.90 -7.85
C LEU A 378 6.04 14.26 -6.57
N THR A 379 7.30 13.88 -6.46
CA THR A 379 8.18 14.20 -5.32
C THR A 379 8.84 15.58 -5.42
N ARG A 380 8.70 16.30 -6.55
CA ARG A 380 9.33 17.60 -6.79
C ARG A 380 8.94 18.62 -5.72
N ASP A 381 7.64 18.88 -5.61
CA ASP A 381 7.09 19.94 -4.76
C ASP A 381 6.46 19.42 -3.46
N ALA A 382 6.33 18.11 -3.29
CA ALA A 382 5.68 17.49 -2.14
C ALA A 382 6.65 16.63 -1.31
N PRO A 383 6.57 16.64 0.03
CA PRO A 383 7.34 15.75 0.90
C PRO A 383 6.72 14.33 0.92
N ILE A 384 6.48 13.76 -0.25
CA ILE A 384 5.98 12.39 -0.44
C ILE A 384 7.18 11.47 -0.62
N ASN A 385 7.11 10.29 0.00
CA ASN A 385 8.02 9.18 -0.31
C ASN A 385 7.31 8.18 -1.25
N VAL A 386 7.65 8.18 -2.54
CA VAL A 386 7.08 7.24 -3.53
C VAL A 386 7.89 5.95 -3.53
N ARG A 387 7.23 4.80 -3.37
CA ARG A 387 7.86 3.50 -3.17
C ARG A 387 7.44 2.54 -4.28
N PHE A 388 8.35 2.32 -5.21
CA PHE A 388 8.20 1.32 -6.26
C PHE A 388 8.46 -0.07 -5.67
N ILE A 389 7.53 -1.00 -5.89
CA ILE A 389 7.53 -2.35 -5.34
C ILE A 389 7.57 -3.33 -6.50
N GLU A 390 8.51 -4.28 -6.46
CA GLU A 390 8.59 -5.35 -7.46
C GLU A 390 7.35 -6.26 -7.41
N TYR A 391 6.86 -6.68 -8.57
CA TYR A 391 5.69 -7.55 -8.67
C TYR A 391 5.99 -8.97 -8.13
N MET A 392 5.25 -9.39 -7.11
CA MET A 392 5.50 -10.62 -6.33
C MET A 392 4.45 -11.72 -6.61
N PRO A 393 4.82 -13.01 -6.57
CA PRO A 393 3.87 -14.12 -6.70
C PRO A 393 3.04 -14.31 -5.43
N PHE A 394 1.71 -14.41 -5.59
CA PHE A 394 0.76 -14.78 -4.54
C PHE A 394 -0.38 -15.61 -5.11
N ASP A 395 -0.98 -16.47 -4.29
CA ASP A 395 -2.04 -17.38 -4.71
C ASP A 395 -3.21 -16.63 -5.38
N GLY A 396 -3.46 -17.02 -6.63
CA GLY A 396 -4.51 -16.48 -7.49
C GLY A 396 -4.23 -15.12 -8.15
N ASN A 397 -3.00 -14.58 -8.11
CA ASN A 397 -2.68 -13.30 -8.75
C ASN A 397 -2.14 -13.39 -10.20
N VAL A 398 -2.07 -14.58 -10.81
CA VAL A 398 -1.61 -14.79 -12.21
C VAL A 398 -0.25 -14.12 -12.46
N TRP A 399 0.68 -14.30 -11.52
CA TRP A 399 2.03 -13.75 -11.61
C TRP A 399 2.83 -14.37 -12.77
N SER A 400 3.71 -13.55 -13.34
CA SER A 400 4.76 -13.98 -14.27
C SER A 400 5.94 -13.03 -14.12
N ASP A 401 7.13 -13.62 -14.12
CA ASP A 401 8.43 -12.99 -14.28
C ASP A 401 8.48 -11.97 -15.43
N SER A 402 7.87 -12.26 -16.58
CA SER A 402 7.80 -11.35 -17.73
C SER A 402 7.12 -10.01 -17.40
N LYS A 403 6.20 -10.00 -16.44
CA LYS A 403 5.51 -8.79 -15.95
C LYS A 403 6.26 -8.08 -14.83
N MET A 404 7.30 -8.68 -14.26
CA MET A 404 8.13 -8.03 -13.25
C MET A 404 9.06 -7.01 -13.91
N VAL A 405 9.18 -5.83 -13.30
CA VAL A 405 10.23 -4.84 -13.63
C VAL A 405 11.25 -4.81 -12.49
N PRO A 406 12.45 -5.40 -12.69
CA PRO A 406 13.56 -5.30 -11.76
C PRO A 406 13.88 -3.87 -11.35
N TYR A 407 14.18 -3.65 -10.07
CA TYR A 407 14.62 -2.34 -9.57
C TYR A 407 15.72 -1.68 -10.42
N ARG A 408 16.70 -2.45 -10.91
CA ARG A 408 17.78 -1.93 -11.77
C ARG A 408 17.29 -1.28 -13.07
N GLU A 409 16.18 -1.75 -13.64
CA GLU A 409 15.57 -1.16 -14.84
C GLU A 409 14.84 0.15 -14.51
N LEU A 410 14.16 0.20 -13.35
CA LEU A 410 13.58 1.44 -12.84
C LEU A 410 14.65 2.49 -12.58
N LEU A 411 15.76 2.11 -11.95
CA LEU A 411 16.90 2.98 -11.68
C LEU A 411 17.52 3.53 -12.98
N ALA A 412 17.68 2.68 -14.00
CA ALA A 412 18.19 3.08 -15.31
C ALA A 412 17.23 4.04 -16.04
N SER A 413 15.91 3.78 -16.00
CA SER A 413 14.88 4.66 -16.57
C SER A 413 14.90 6.05 -15.92
N ILE A 414 14.95 6.11 -14.59
CA ILE A 414 15.00 7.37 -13.83
C ILE A 414 16.34 8.09 -14.04
N GLY A 415 17.45 7.35 -14.11
CA GLY A 415 18.76 7.92 -14.42
C GLY A 415 18.86 8.50 -15.84
N ALA A 416 18.16 7.91 -16.82
CA ALA A 416 18.07 8.44 -18.18
C ALA A 416 17.18 9.69 -18.27
N ALA A 417 16.06 9.72 -17.53
CA ALA A 417 15.16 10.89 -17.47
C ALA A 417 15.75 12.05 -16.65
N HIS A 418 16.57 11.76 -15.64
CA HIS A 418 17.16 12.75 -14.73
C HIS A 418 18.69 12.55 -14.56
N PRO A 419 19.50 12.77 -15.62
CA PRO A 419 20.93 12.49 -15.60
C PRO A 419 21.68 13.17 -14.45
N GLY A 420 22.38 12.39 -13.64
CA GLY A 420 23.19 12.87 -12.53
C GLY A 420 22.40 13.58 -11.41
N ALA A 421 21.07 13.49 -11.38
CA ALA A 421 20.22 14.10 -10.35
C ALA A 421 19.89 13.17 -9.17
N LEU A 422 19.86 11.85 -9.41
CA LEU A 422 19.47 10.85 -8.43
C LEU A 422 20.64 10.46 -7.51
N ALA A 423 20.47 10.65 -6.20
CA ALA A 423 21.44 10.31 -5.16
C ALA A 423 20.86 9.23 -4.22
N ARG A 424 21.71 8.30 -3.76
CA ARG A 424 21.37 7.31 -2.73
C ARG A 424 21.30 7.99 -1.36
N GLU A 425 20.31 7.62 -0.56
CA GLU A 425 20.24 7.95 0.86
C GLU A 425 20.61 6.73 1.72
N ASP A 426 21.01 6.98 2.97
CA ASP A 426 21.24 5.94 3.95
C ASP A 426 19.92 5.30 4.38
N ASP A 427 19.89 3.96 4.40
CA ASP A 427 18.70 3.20 4.79
C ASP A 427 18.74 2.89 6.30
N PRO A 428 17.69 3.23 7.08
CA PRO A 428 17.60 2.82 8.49
C PRO A 428 17.62 1.29 8.65
N ALA A 429 18.17 0.80 9.76
CA ALA A 429 18.24 -0.63 10.04
C ALA A 429 16.86 -1.32 9.96
N GLY A 430 16.75 -2.41 9.19
CA GLY A 430 15.50 -3.14 8.98
C GLY A 430 14.56 -2.55 7.90
N GLU A 431 14.94 -1.46 7.24
CA GLU A 431 14.17 -0.88 6.12
C GLU A 431 14.29 -1.76 4.85
N VAL A 432 13.16 -1.96 4.18
CA VAL A 432 13.06 -2.80 2.96
C VAL A 432 13.27 -2.03 1.67
N ALA A 433 13.13 -0.70 1.76
CA ALA A 433 13.40 0.19 0.66
C ALA A 433 14.88 0.55 0.62
N LYS A 434 15.41 0.62 -0.59
CA LYS A 434 16.60 1.43 -0.90
C LYS A 434 16.11 2.83 -1.21
N ASN A 435 16.50 3.82 -0.41
CA ASN A 435 15.97 5.19 -0.48
C ASN A 435 16.87 6.10 -1.34
N PHE A 436 16.26 6.98 -2.12
CA PHE A 436 16.94 7.88 -3.03
C PHE A 436 16.24 9.25 -3.07
N ARG A 437 17.00 10.29 -3.39
CA ARG A 437 16.48 11.65 -3.59
C ARG A 437 16.97 12.20 -4.93
N LEU A 438 16.10 12.94 -5.62
CA LEU A 438 16.51 13.73 -6.78
C LEU A 438 16.91 15.14 -6.32
N ARG A 439 17.99 15.68 -6.87
CA ARG A 439 18.46 17.05 -6.58
C ARG A 439 17.34 18.06 -6.88
N GLY A 440 16.98 18.85 -5.87
CA GLY A 440 15.91 19.85 -5.96
C GLY A 440 14.49 19.34 -5.67
N HIS A 441 14.30 18.03 -5.45
CA HIS A 441 13.00 17.48 -5.04
C HIS A 441 12.83 17.55 -3.52
N ARG A 442 11.61 17.86 -3.06
CA ARG A 442 11.26 17.90 -1.63
C ARG A 442 10.99 16.51 -1.04
N GLY A 443 10.47 15.60 -1.84
CA GLY A 443 10.21 14.21 -1.49
C GLY A 443 11.35 13.27 -1.87
N THR A 444 11.09 11.97 -1.75
CA THR A 444 12.07 10.91 -2.03
C THR A 444 11.44 9.76 -2.80
N VAL A 445 12.27 8.97 -3.48
CA VAL A 445 11.85 7.74 -4.15
C VAL A 445 12.54 6.54 -3.51
N SER A 446 11.83 5.42 -3.45
CA SER A 446 12.26 4.22 -2.74
C SER A 446 12.00 2.98 -3.60
N PHE A 447 12.84 1.97 -3.48
CA PHE A 447 12.67 0.71 -4.22
C PHE A 447 12.66 -0.47 -3.26
N VAL A 448 11.55 -1.22 -3.25
CA VAL A 448 11.36 -2.42 -2.43
C VAL A 448 11.68 -3.64 -3.30
N THR A 449 12.91 -4.13 -3.16
CA THR A 449 13.53 -5.16 -4.00
C THR A 449 13.15 -6.59 -3.58
N SER A 450 11.85 -6.85 -3.43
CA SER A 450 11.29 -8.08 -2.86
C SER A 450 11.73 -9.37 -3.56
N MET A 451 12.04 -9.30 -4.86
CA MET A 451 12.31 -10.48 -5.68
C MET A 451 13.76 -10.51 -6.18
N THR A 452 14.36 -9.35 -6.49
CA THR A 452 15.70 -9.29 -7.09
C THR A 452 16.83 -9.13 -6.08
N HIS A 453 16.56 -8.58 -4.88
CA HIS A 453 17.58 -8.39 -3.84
C HIS A 453 16.95 -8.44 -2.44
N ALA A 454 16.82 -9.66 -1.92
CA ALA A 454 16.15 -9.93 -0.65
C ALA A 454 16.74 -9.15 0.55
N PHE A 455 15.85 -8.76 1.46
CA PHE A 455 16.13 -8.02 2.71
C PHE A 455 15.82 -8.89 3.95
N CYS A 456 16.17 -10.18 3.89
CA CYS A 456 15.82 -11.11 4.96
C CYS A 456 16.77 -11.04 6.16
N GLY A 457 18.04 -10.68 5.95
CA GLY A 457 19.07 -10.65 7.01
C GLY A 457 18.75 -9.70 8.17
N ASP A 458 18.07 -8.58 7.88
CA ASP A 458 17.67 -7.54 8.84
C ASP A 458 16.14 -7.47 9.07
N CYS A 459 15.39 -8.50 8.65
CA CYS A 459 13.93 -8.51 8.65
C CYS A 459 13.29 -8.55 10.05
N ASN A 460 13.06 -7.38 10.64
CA ASN A 460 12.43 -7.17 11.96
C ASN A 460 10.89 -7.34 12.02
N ARG A 461 10.26 -8.01 11.04
CA ARG A 461 8.80 -7.99 10.84
C ARG A 461 8.06 -9.27 11.21
N LEU A 462 6.89 -9.09 11.83
CA LEU A 462 5.87 -10.11 12.07
C LEU A 462 4.51 -9.65 11.53
N ARG A 463 3.61 -10.59 11.20
CA ARG A 463 2.23 -10.30 10.77
C ARG A 463 1.22 -11.04 11.67
N LEU A 464 0.32 -10.29 12.28
CA LEU A 464 -0.91 -10.79 12.89
C LEU A 464 -2.05 -10.64 11.87
N LEU A 465 -2.68 -11.75 11.50
CA LEU A 465 -3.76 -11.79 10.51
C LEU A 465 -5.12 -11.45 11.15
N ALA A 466 -6.13 -11.18 10.33
CA ALA A 466 -7.44 -10.71 10.81
C ALA A 466 -8.23 -11.80 11.56
N ASP A 467 -7.96 -13.06 11.25
CA ASP A 467 -8.40 -14.24 11.99
C ASP A 467 -7.58 -14.51 13.27
N GLY A 468 -6.53 -13.70 13.53
CA GLY A 468 -5.62 -13.83 14.66
C GLY A 468 -4.53 -14.89 14.52
N SER A 469 -4.27 -15.36 13.30
CA SER A 469 -3.09 -16.18 12.98
C SER A 469 -1.82 -15.32 13.00
N LEU A 470 -0.76 -15.80 13.65
CA LEU A 470 0.58 -15.23 13.57
C LEU A 470 1.36 -15.86 12.41
N LYS A 471 1.87 -15.01 11.52
CA LYS A 471 2.69 -15.38 10.36
C LYS A 471 4.04 -14.64 10.43
N VAL A 472 5.14 -15.38 10.55
CA VAL A 472 6.49 -14.81 10.81
C VAL A 472 7.25 -14.41 9.54
N CYS A 473 6.76 -14.83 8.37
CA CYS A 473 7.29 -14.46 7.06
C CYS A 473 6.13 -14.28 6.07
N LEU A 474 6.20 -13.26 5.20
CA LEU A 474 5.19 -12.98 4.16
C LEU A 474 4.87 -14.20 3.28
N PHE A 475 5.89 -15.02 3.01
CA PHE A 475 5.84 -16.21 2.15
C PHE A 475 5.94 -17.54 2.92
N GLY A 476 5.90 -17.53 4.26
CA GLY A 476 5.95 -18.75 5.06
C GLY A 476 4.57 -19.40 5.17
N ALA A 477 4.42 -20.66 4.75
CA ALA A 477 3.15 -21.40 4.86
C ALA A 477 2.70 -21.65 6.30
N ASN A 478 3.64 -21.78 7.25
CA ASN A 478 3.35 -22.09 8.65
C ASN A 478 2.79 -20.87 9.39
N GLU A 479 1.68 -21.09 10.10
CA GLU A 479 0.97 -20.10 10.91
C GLU A 479 0.53 -20.72 12.24
N VAL A 480 0.25 -19.89 13.25
CA VAL A 480 -0.32 -20.35 14.54
C VAL A 480 -1.42 -19.41 15.02
N SER A 481 -2.56 -19.95 15.45
CA SER A 481 -3.73 -19.15 15.85
C SER A 481 -3.61 -18.64 17.29
N LEU A 482 -3.21 -17.37 17.44
CA LEU A 482 -3.19 -16.70 18.74
C LEU A 482 -4.62 -16.40 19.23
N ARG A 483 -5.57 -16.17 18.31
CA ARG A 483 -7.01 -16.05 18.63
C ARG A 483 -7.51 -17.29 19.34
N ASP A 484 -7.24 -18.48 18.81
CA ASP A 484 -7.83 -19.70 19.36
C ASP A 484 -7.17 -20.12 20.68
N ALA A 485 -5.87 -19.89 20.85
CA ALA A 485 -5.20 -20.00 22.14
C ALA A 485 -5.84 -19.06 23.18
N MET A 486 -5.95 -17.77 22.84
CA MET A 486 -6.53 -16.74 23.71
C MET A 486 -7.99 -17.02 24.08
N ARG A 487 -8.83 -17.46 23.11
CA ARG A 487 -10.25 -17.81 23.35
C ARG A 487 -10.43 -19.14 24.09
N ALA A 488 -9.45 -20.04 24.02
CA ALA A 488 -9.40 -21.25 24.84
C ALA A 488 -8.89 -21.00 26.27
N GLY A 489 -8.61 -19.74 26.64
CA GLY A 489 -8.20 -19.35 28.00
C GLY A 489 -6.71 -19.32 28.26
N ALA A 490 -5.86 -19.35 27.21
CA ALA A 490 -4.41 -19.25 27.40
C ALA A 490 -4.00 -17.95 28.13
N SER A 491 -3.04 -18.07 29.05
CA SER A 491 -2.45 -16.93 29.75
C SER A 491 -1.57 -16.08 28.82
N ASP A 492 -1.16 -14.91 29.29
CA ASP A 492 -0.27 -14.03 28.53
C ASP A 492 1.15 -14.63 28.40
N GLU A 493 1.60 -15.38 29.40
CA GLU A 493 2.84 -16.18 29.38
C GLU A 493 2.76 -17.35 28.39
N GLU A 494 1.61 -18.02 28.31
CA GLU A 494 1.37 -19.10 27.36
C GLU A 494 1.31 -18.59 25.91
N LEU A 495 0.68 -17.42 25.70
CA LEU A 495 0.71 -16.72 24.43
C LEU A 495 2.14 -16.30 24.06
N ALA A 496 2.95 -15.83 25.02
CA ALA A 496 4.36 -15.50 24.79
C ALA A 496 5.20 -16.71 24.34
N LEU A 497 4.97 -17.89 24.93
CA LEU A 497 5.60 -19.15 24.52
C LEU A 497 5.21 -19.55 23.08
N VAL A 498 3.92 -19.42 22.74
CA VAL A 498 3.42 -19.68 21.38
C VAL A 498 4.03 -18.70 20.35
N ILE A 499 4.16 -17.42 20.70
CA ILE A 499 4.80 -16.41 19.85
C ILE A 499 6.28 -16.74 19.66
N SER A 500 7.03 -17.02 20.74
CA SER A 500 8.46 -17.36 20.67
C SER A 500 8.71 -18.56 19.77
N ALA A 501 7.99 -19.66 20.00
CA ALA A 501 8.13 -20.87 19.21
C ALA A 501 7.73 -20.70 17.73
N ALA A 502 6.93 -19.69 17.38
CA ALA A 502 6.69 -19.30 15.99
C ALA A 502 7.84 -18.46 15.42
N VAL A 503 8.38 -17.52 16.20
CA VAL A 503 9.54 -16.69 15.84
C VAL A 503 10.79 -17.53 15.62
N ASP A 504 11.06 -18.53 16.46
CA ASP A 504 12.21 -19.45 16.32
C ASP A 504 12.20 -20.24 15.00
N ARG A 505 11.02 -20.53 14.46
CA ARG A 505 10.81 -21.22 13.17
C ARG A 505 10.99 -20.30 11.96
N LYS A 506 11.27 -19.01 12.15
CA LYS A 506 11.49 -18.06 11.05
C LYS A 506 12.82 -18.35 10.35
N ARG A 507 12.75 -18.76 9.08
CA ARG A 507 13.92 -19.08 8.24
C ARG A 507 14.84 -17.86 8.02
N ALA A 508 16.10 -18.12 7.70
CA ALA A 508 17.09 -17.09 7.35
C ALA A 508 16.59 -16.19 6.20
N ALA A 509 16.06 -16.79 5.13
CA ALA A 509 15.48 -16.12 3.98
C ALA A 509 14.21 -16.84 3.47
N HIS A 510 13.46 -16.17 2.59
CA HIS A 510 12.43 -16.83 1.77
C HIS A 510 13.09 -17.59 0.60
N ALA A 511 12.32 -18.47 -0.04
CA ALA A 511 12.76 -19.21 -1.22
C ALA A 511 12.94 -18.29 -2.46
N GLY A 512 13.52 -18.83 -3.53
CA GLY A 512 13.64 -18.13 -4.82
C GLY A 512 12.27 -17.87 -5.48
N MET A 513 12.19 -16.91 -6.39
CA MET A 513 10.90 -16.46 -6.95
C MET A 513 10.05 -17.56 -7.58
N PHE A 514 10.68 -18.54 -8.25
CA PHE A 514 10.00 -19.67 -8.88
C PHE A 514 9.49 -20.69 -7.86
N GLU A 515 10.26 -20.96 -6.79
CA GLU A 515 9.81 -21.80 -5.66
C GLU A 515 8.65 -21.14 -4.90
N LEU A 516 8.70 -19.80 -4.72
CA LEU A 516 7.60 -19.04 -4.14
C LEU A 516 6.33 -19.11 -4.98
N ALA A 517 6.44 -19.02 -6.31
CA ALA A 517 5.30 -19.17 -7.21
C ALA A 517 4.72 -20.60 -7.25
N ALA A 518 5.50 -21.61 -6.87
CA ALA A 518 5.07 -23.01 -6.74
C ALA A 518 4.59 -23.40 -5.33
N THR A 519 4.77 -22.53 -4.33
CA THR A 519 4.42 -22.80 -2.92
C THR A 519 3.06 -22.21 -2.60
N ALA A 520 2.11 -23.04 -2.16
CA ALA A 520 0.80 -22.56 -1.71
C ALA A 520 0.92 -21.60 -0.51
N ASN A 521 0.25 -20.46 -0.59
CA ASN A 521 0.22 -19.41 0.42
C ASN A 521 -1.20 -18.80 0.49
N ARG A 522 -1.42 -17.92 1.46
CA ARG A 522 -2.66 -17.15 1.51
C ARG A 522 -2.66 -16.05 0.42
N PRO A 523 -3.82 -15.78 -0.24
CA PRO A 523 -3.98 -14.62 -1.11
C PRO A 523 -3.64 -13.30 -0.40
N MET A 524 -3.09 -12.33 -1.13
CA MET A 524 -2.59 -11.06 -0.56
C MET A 524 -3.59 -10.35 0.37
N ILE A 525 -4.88 -10.37 0.01
CA ILE A 525 -5.93 -9.72 0.79
C ILE A 525 -6.11 -10.28 2.21
N THR A 526 -5.86 -11.57 2.46
CA THR A 526 -6.02 -12.17 3.80
C THR A 526 -4.77 -12.07 4.66
N ILE A 527 -3.60 -11.78 4.07
CA ILE A 527 -2.32 -11.55 4.79
C ILE A 527 -2.03 -10.08 5.11
N GLY A 528 -2.95 -9.17 4.78
CA GLY A 528 -2.90 -7.77 5.19
C GLY A 528 -1.94 -6.90 4.38
N GLY A 529 -1.98 -6.93 3.04
CA GLY A 529 -1.32 -5.95 2.15
C GLY A 529 0.09 -5.50 2.58
#